data_AF-A0A3M7SFT7-F1
#
_entry.id   AF-A0A3M7SFT7-F1
#
_cell.length_a   1.000
_cell.length_b   1.000
_cell.length_c   1.000
_cell.angle_alpha   90.00
_cell.angle_beta   90.00
_cell.angle_gamma   90.00
#
_symmetry.space_group_name_H-M   'P 1'
#
loop_
_entity.id
_entity.type
_entity.pdbx_description
1 polymer ?
#
loop_
_entity_poly.entity_id
_entity_poly.type
_entity_poly.pdbx_seq_one_letter_code
_entity_poly.pdbx_strand_id
1 'polypeptide(L)'
;MQSNLFLLNRCNRVNRFDPFEPHIINRGELQNKLREKFPDNLSNTSIKSALEYFDGSMCVGKKKFSEPCSLTNQCLDSQFTECISSVCSCKQDEYFSQSLAKCVPRVGELQSCFFDDMCLMDMVCNDTHCLCVGNKYFENQTSQCTDQHSFNQYCDKDIQCRKDQGLFCSSNRCLCSSIDHAWSLTANKCLLTYGKQFCSSVNLCNSDQNLKCINQDCDCPDISKYGMCDCERSVGKEEYWNGSYCASANDYSLMCFNDYECQTLTQKTVCISGSCLCLDYSIVILKKYYIAFNALHQVNLTPLLFPKLMWKGTQISSLFDFSLFDSNAILGMILIHYYI
;
A
#
# COMPACT_ATOMS: atom_id res chain seq x y z
N MET A 1 85.83 -36.10 -9.10
CA MET A 1 85.68 -36.85 -7.85
C MET A 1 84.30 -36.56 -7.28
N GLN A 2 83.52 -37.63 -7.12
CA GLN A 2 82.36 -37.88 -6.27
C GLN A 2 81.05 -37.08 -6.45
N SER A 3 80.09 -37.86 -6.94
CA SER A 3 78.63 -37.77 -7.03
C SER A 3 77.92 -37.80 -5.67
N ASN A 4 76.68 -37.29 -5.64
CA ASN A 4 75.47 -37.79 -4.95
C ASN A 4 74.33 -36.80 -5.27
N LEU A 5 73.40 -37.01 -6.21
CA LEU A 5 72.25 -37.93 -6.24
C LEU A 5 71.37 -37.91 -4.97
N PHE A 6 70.28 -37.11 -4.97
CA PHE A 6 69.07 -37.37 -4.17
C PHE A 6 67.79 -36.84 -4.86
N LEU A 7 67.00 -37.82 -5.32
CA LEU A 7 65.54 -37.97 -5.38
C LEU A 7 64.61 -36.74 -5.47
N LEU A 8 64.00 -36.59 -6.66
CA LEU A 8 62.75 -35.89 -6.92
C LEU A 8 61.57 -36.63 -6.25
N ASN A 9 60.93 -35.98 -5.27
CA ASN A 9 59.62 -36.42 -4.76
C ASN A 9 58.50 -35.83 -5.61
N ARG A 10 57.64 -36.73 -6.09
CA ARG A 10 56.45 -36.47 -6.90
C ARG A 10 55.33 -35.90 -6.02
N CYS A 11 54.90 -34.66 -6.28
CA CYS A 11 53.53 -34.21 -5.99
C CYS A 11 53.07 -33.23 -7.09
N ASN A 12 51.91 -33.55 -7.68
CA ASN A 12 51.09 -32.76 -8.60
C ASN A 12 51.60 -32.47 -10.03
N ARG A 13 51.12 -33.31 -10.96
CA ARG A 13 50.93 -32.95 -12.37
C ARG A 13 49.89 -31.83 -12.46
N VAL A 14 50.32 -30.70 -12.99
CA VAL A 14 49.45 -29.65 -13.53
C VAL A 14 48.93 -30.13 -14.89
N ASN A 15 47.62 -30.37 -15.01
CA ASN A 15 46.97 -30.49 -16.31
C ASN A 15 46.76 -29.07 -16.85
N ARG A 16 47.55 -28.67 -17.85
CA ARG A 16 47.23 -27.57 -18.75
C ARG A 16 46.11 -28.05 -19.67
N PHE A 17 44.93 -27.45 -19.58
CA PHE A 17 43.95 -27.44 -20.66
C PHE A 17 44.19 -26.18 -21.48
N ASP A 18 44.44 -26.37 -22.78
CA ASP A 18 44.38 -25.31 -23.78
C ASP A 18 43.00 -25.41 -24.45
N PRO A 19 42.21 -24.33 -24.54
CA PRO A 19 40.89 -24.34 -25.17
C PRO A 19 41.05 -23.93 -26.64
N PHE A 20 40.49 -24.68 -27.60
CA PHE A 20 39.92 -24.23 -28.88
C PHE A 20 39.76 -25.43 -29.83
N GLU A 21 38.55 -26.00 -29.88
CA GLU A 21 37.74 -26.24 -31.10
C GLU A 21 36.76 -27.43 -30.94
N PRO A 22 35.57 -27.36 -31.57
CA PRO A 22 34.44 -28.24 -31.27
C PRO A 22 34.27 -29.35 -32.32
N HIS A 23 34.18 -30.60 -31.86
CA HIS A 23 33.67 -31.68 -32.70
C HIS A 23 32.58 -32.48 -31.99
N ILE A 24 31.37 -32.36 -32.54
CA ILE A 24 30.17 -33.13 -32.29
C ILE A 24 30.44 -34.58 -32.72
N ILE A 25 30.44 -35.55 -31.79
CA ILE A 25 30.29 -36.98 -32.11
C ILE A 25 29.42 -37.68 -31.06
N ASN A 26 28.41 -38.38 -31.58
CA ASN A 26 27.38 -39.18 -30.93
C ASN A 26 27.90 -40.19 -29.89
N ARG A 27 27.29 -40.21 -28.71
CA ARG A 27 27.71 -40.96 -27.52
C ARG A 27 26.83 -42.20 -27.25
N GLY A 28 26.58 -43.01 -28.28
CA GLY A 28 25.66 -44.15 -28.21
C GLY A 28 26.28 -45.54 -28.05
N GLU A 29 27.50 -45.79 -28.56
CA GLU A 29 27.96 -47.19 -28.76
C GLU A 29 29.34 -47.55 -28.18
N LEU A 30 29.99 -46.64 -27.44
CA LEU A 30 31.30 -46.93 -26.82
C LEU A 30 31.22 -47.39 -25.34
N GLN A 31 30.03 -47.54 -24.76
CA GLN A 31 29.87 -47.93 -23.35
C GLN A 31 29.91 -49.45 -23.10
N ASN A 32 29.76 -50.28 -24.14
CA ASN A 32 29.67 -51.74 -23.97
C ASN A 32 30.97 -52.51 -24.25
N LYS A 33 32.07 -51.84 -24.65
CA LYS A 33 33.36 -52.51 -24.95
C LYS A 33 34.50 -52.24 -23.96
N LEU A 34 34.26 -51.44 -22.91
CA LEU A 34 35.23 -51.20 -21.83
C LEU A 34 34.89 -51.93 -20.53
N ARG A 35 33.82 -52.74 -20.50
CA ARG A 35 33.30 -53.40 -19.29
C ARG A 35 33.92 -54.77 -18.97
N GLU A 36 34.87 -55.25 -19.78
CA GLU A 36 35.54 -56.56 -19.57
C GLU A 36 37.02 -56.47 -19.20
N LYS A 37 37.57 -55.27 -18.93
CA LYS A 37 39.01 -55.10 -18.66
C LYS A 37 39.39 -54.51 -17.30
N PHE A 38 38.43 -54.24 -16.43
CA PHE A 38 38.69 -53.80 -15.07
C PHE A 38 37.73 -54.51 -14.11
N PRO A 39 38.20 -55.50 -13.32
CA PRO A 39 37.38 -56.09 -12.27
C PRO A 39 37.06 -55.03 -11.20
N ASP A 40 35.84 -55.10 -10.71
CA ASP A 40 35.23 -54.25 -9.70
C ASP A 40 36.15 -54.03 -8.48
N ASN A 41 36.80 -52.87 -8.42
CA ASN A 41 37.45 -52.36 -7.20
C ASN A 41 37.76 -50.85 -7.31
N LEU A 42 36.78 -50.05 -7.72
CA LEU A 42 36.71 -48.65 -7.30
C LEU A 42 35.60 -48.50 -6.26
N SER A 43 35.75 -49.22 -5.16
CA SER A 43 35.17 -48.81 -3.89
C SER A 43 35.75 -47.44 -3.53
N ASN A 44 34.88 -46.51 -3.15
CA ASN A 44 35.16 -45.48 -2.17
C ASN A 44 36.56 -44.82 -2.25
N THR A 45 36.90 -44.16 -3.37
CA THR A 45 37.80 -43.00 -3.27
C THR A 45 36.98 -41.82 -2.74
N SER A 46 36.54 -41.97 -1.49
CA SER A 46 36.31 -40.83 -0.61
C SER A 46 37.59 -40.01 -0.72
N ILE A 47 37.51 -38.80 -1.27
CA ILE A 47 38.59 -37.82 -1.18
C ILE A 47 38.85 -37.70 0.31
N LYS A 48 39.86 -38.39 0.83
CA LYS A 48 40.26 -38.30 2.22
C LYS A 48 40.58 -36.83 2.43
N SER A 49 39.70 -36.12 3.14
CA SER A 49 39.96 -34.76 3.59
C SER A 49 41.31 -34.78 4.30
N ALA A 50 42.29 -34.06 3.76
CA ALA A 50 43.60 -34.02 4.38
C ALA A 50 43.43 -33.30 5.73
N LEU A 51 43.70 -34.01 6.83
CA LEU A 51 43.58 -33.45 8.19
C LEU A 51 44.73 -32.48 8.52
N GLU A 52 45.75 -32.42 7.68
CA GLU A 52 46.97 -31.65 7.90
C GLU A 52 47.32 -30.79 6.69
N TYR A 53 48.08 -29.72 6.92
CA TYR A 53 48.73 -28.90 5.90
C TYR A 53 50.20 -28.66 6.27
N PHE A 54 51.04 -28.35 5.29
CA PHE A 54 52.44 -28.01 5.53
C PHE A 54 52.59 -26.51 5.78
N ASP A 55 53.11 -26.11 6.94
CA ASP A 55 53.26 -24.69 7.33
C ASP A 55 54.57 -24.04 6.85
N GLY A 56 55.42 -24.81 6.17
CA GLY A 56 56.79 -24.42 5.78
C GLY A 56 57.87 -25.14 6.58
N SER A 57 57.53 -25.71 7.74
CA SER A 57 58.43 -26.44 8.62
C SER A 57 57.99 -27.89 8.85
N MET A 58 56.71 -28.11 9.12
CA MET A 58 56.15 -29.43 9.43
C MET A 58 54.68 -29.54 8.99
N CYS A 59 54.17 -30.77 9.00
CA CYS A 59 52.73 -31.01 8.86
C CYS A 59 52.04 -30.64 10.17
N VAL A 60 51.08 -29.73 10.09
CA VAL A 60 50.26 -29.30 11.23
C VAL A 60 48.78 -29.51 10.92
N GLY A 61 47.97 -29.68 11.95
CA GLY A 61 46.53 -29.89 11.79
C GLY A 61 45.85 -28.73 11.07
N LYS A 62 44.90 -29.05 10.17
CA LYS A 62 44.06 -28.04 9.54
C LYS A 62 43.12 -27.39 10.57
N LYS A 63 42.85 -26.12 10.29
CA LYS A 63 42.12 -25.19 11.13
C LYS A 63 40.62 -25.30 10.89
N LYS A 64 39.84 -25.23 11.95
CA LYS A 64 38.38 -25.33 11.93
C LYS A 64 37.73 -23.99 11.60
N PHE A 65 36.43 -24.01 11.35
CA PHE A 65 35.60 -22.81 11.25
C PHE A 65 35.87 -21.84 12.40
N SER A 66 35.96 -20.55 12.07
CA SER A 66 36.28 -19.44 12.98
C SER A 66 37.73 -19.38 13.49
N GLU A 67 38.62 -20.32 13.11
CA GLU A 67 40.04 -20.24 13.47
C GLU A 67 40.85 -19.34 12.51
N PRO A 68 41.88 -18.64 13.01
CA PRO A 68 42.65 -17.68 12.22
C PRO A 68 43.53 -18.38 11.19
N CYS A 69 43.52 -17.91 9.95
CA CYS A 69 44.25 -18.50 8.83
C CYS A 69 44.97 -17.44 7.99
N SER A 70 45.96 -17.88 7.19
CA SER A 70 46.62 -17.02 6.20
C SER A 70 46.39 -17.48 4.76
N LEU A 71 46.08 -18.77 4.57
CA LEU A 71 45.86 -19.40 3.27
C LEU A 71 44.70 -20.39 3.39
N THR A 72 43.95 -20.56 2.31
CA THR A 72 42.78 -21.47 2.27
C THR A 72 43.13 -22.92 2.54
N ASN A 73 44.31 -23.39 2.14
CA ASN A 73 44.77 -24.75 2.39
C ASN A 73 44.98 -25.07 3.89
N GLN A 74 45.00 -24.06 4.76
CA GLN A 74 45.05 -24.23 6.21
C GLN A 74 43.70 -24.65 6.78
N CYS A 75 42.59 -24.38 6.09
CA CYS A 75 41.24 -24.63 6.59
C CYS A 75 40.77 -26.06 6.29
N LEU A 76 40.00 -26.63 7.21
CA LEU A 76 39.61 -28.04 7.20
C LEU A 76 38.65 -28.37 6.03
N ASP A 77 39.11 -29.21 5.09
CA ASP A 77 38.36 -29.50 3.85
C ASP A 77 36.98 -30.12 4.11
N SER A 78 36.85 -30.94 5.16
CA SER A 78 35.57 -31.58 5.51
C SER A 78 34.50 -30.60 5.98
N GLN A 79 34.88 -29.37 6.35
CA GLN A 79 33.97 -28.30 6.72
C GLN A 79 33.62 -27.38 5.55
N PHE A 80 34.23 -27.56 4.38
CA PHE A 80 34.04 -26.69 3.19
C PHE A 80 34.32 -25.20 3.47
N THR A 81 35.21 -24.89 4.40
CA THR A 81 35.60 -23.50 4.74
C THR A 81 36.76 -23.00 3.89
N GLU A 82 36.79 -21.70 3.58
CA GLU A 82 37.91 -21.01 2.94
C GLU A 82 38.51 -19.94 3.85
N CYS A 83 39.75 -19.53 3.59
CA CYS A 83 40.37 -18.49 4.39
C CYS A 83 39.92 -17.10 3.90
N ILE A 84 38.89 -16.56 4.56
CA ILE A 84 38.26 -15.28 4.20
C ILE A 84 38.50 -14.31 5.35
N SER A 85 39.04 -13.13 5.05
CA SER A 85 39.36 -12.11 6.08
C SER A 85 40.22 -12.65 7.23
N SER A 86 41.21 -13.49 6.91
CA SER A 86 42.13 -14.14 7.85
C SER A 86 41.48 -15.12 8.84
N VAL A 87 40.28 -15.62 8.54
CA VAL A 87 39.58 -16.63 9.35
C VAL A 87 38.95 -17.70 8.45
N CYS A 88 38.99 -18.96 8.86
CA CYS A 88 38.31 -20.04 8.13
C CYS A 88 36.80 -19.86 8.22
N SER A 89 36.18 -19.47 7.10
CA SER A 89 34.76 -19.09 7.02
C SER A 89 34.09 -19.72 5.81
N CYS A 90 32.76 -19.75 5.79
CA CYS A 90 32.01 -20.19 4.62
C CYS A 90 32.02 -19.13 3.52
N LYS A 91 31.77 -19.56 2.29
CA LYS A 91 31.57 -18.63 1.16
C LYS A 91 30.37 -17.71 1.38
N GLN A 92 30.29 -16.63 0.61
CA GLN A 92 29.24 -15.63 0.75
C GLN A 92 27.82 -16.22 0.58
N ASP A 93 27.66 -17.23 -0.26
CA ASP A 93 26.41 -17.94 -0.53
C ASP A 93 26.16 -19.13 0.40
N GLU A 94 27.00 -19.32 1.42
CA GLU A 94 26.95 -20.42 2.37
C GLU A 94 26.92 -19.92 3.82
N TYR A 95 26.50 -20.81 4.72
CA TYR A 95 26.57 -20.60 6.17
C TYR A 95 27.06 -21.85 6.87
N PHE A 96 27.61 -21.69 8.08
CA PHE A 96 28.13 -22.82 8.85
C PHE A 96 27.00 -23.51 9.61
N SER A 97 26.63 -24.72 9.17
CA SER A 97 25.63 -25.54 9.86
C SER A 97 26.30 -26.28 11.02
N GLN A 98 25.93 -25.93 12.26
CA GLN A 98 26.44 -26.60 13.45
C GLN A 98 26.03 -28.07 13.53
N SER A 99 24.83 -28.42 13.05
CA SER A 99 24.32 -29.80 13.08
C SER A 99 25.05 -30.73 12.13
N LEU A 100 25.52 -30.20 11.00
CA LEU A 100 26.30 -30.94 10.00
C LEU A 100 27.82 -30.72 10.13
N ALA A 101 28.23 -29.80 11.00
CA ALA A 101 29.60 -29.33 11.22
C ALA A 101 30.33 -28.91 9.92
N LYS A 102 29.62 -28.29 8.97
CA LYS A 102 30.15 -27.88 7.66
C LYS A 102 29.39 -26.69 7.07
N CYS A 103 30.02 -26.01 6.10
CA CYS A 103 29.35 -25.01 5.28
C CYS A 103 28.31 -25.66 4.38
N VAL A 104 27.13 -25.04 4.30
CA VAL A 104 26.03 -25.45 3.44
C VAL A 104 25.42 -24.24 2.76
N PRO A 105 24.78 -24.40 1.59
CA PRO A 105 24.15 -23.29 0.89
C PRO A 105 23.10 -22.58 1.73
N ARG A 106 23.04 -21.26 1.60
CA ARG A 106 21.97 -20.42 2.12
C ARG A 106 20.66 -20.66 1.37
N VAL A 107 19.54 -20.38 2.02
CA VAL A 107 18.18 -20.61 1.50
C VAL A 107 17.50 -19.30 1.11
N GLY A 108 16.69 -19.36 0.05
CA GLY A 108 16.03 -18.19 -0.55
C GLY A 108 14.68 -17.85 0.05
N GLU A 109 13.94 -16.95 -0.60
CA GLU A 109 12.61 -16.51 -0.15
C GLU A 109 11.64 -17.67 0.07
N LEU A 110 10.86 -17.60 1.15
CA LEU A 110 9.86 -18.59 1.55
C LEU A 110 10.43 -19.99 1.85
N GLN A 111 11.75 -20.17 1.89
CA GLN A 111 12.37 -21.42 2.34
C GLN A 111 12.53 -21.43 3.86
N SER A 112 12.47 -22.63 4.44
CA SER A 112 12.46 -22.79 5.89
C SER A 112 13.79 -22.40 6.53
N CYS A 113 13.72 -21.65 7.62
CA CYS A 113 14.88 -21.19 8.38
C CYS A 113 14.61 -21.24 9.89
N PHE A 114 15.68 -21.16 10.68
CA PHE A 114 15.65 -21.08 12.14
C PHE A 114 16.41 -19.85 12.68
N PHE A 115 17.32 -19.28 11.88
CA PHE A 115 18.12 -18.11 12.21
C PHE A 115 18.57 -17.42 10.92
N ASP A 116 18.91 -16.14 11.02
CA ASP A 116 19.17 -15.26 9.87
C ASP A 116 20.32 -15.76 8.98
N ASP A 117 21.36 -16.36 9.56
CA ASP A 117 22.50 -16.89 8.80
C ASP A 117 22.10 -18.00 7.81
N MET A 118 20.94 -18.65 7.98
CA MET A 118 20.47 -19.62 7.00
C MET A 118 20.05 -18.98 5.69
N CYS A 119 19.60 -17.72 5.74
CA CYS A 119 19.03 -17.04 4.60
C CYS A 119 20.11 -16.45 3.68
N LEU A 120 19.76 -16.20 2.42
CA LEU A 120 20.60 -15.41 1.51
C LEU A 120 20.92 -14.04 2.13
N MET A 121 22.01 -13.44 1.67
CA MET A 121 22.44 -12.12 2.16
C MET A 121 21.31 -11.08 1.98
N ASP A 122 21.21 -10.15 2.94
CA ASP A 122 20.15 -9.14 3.05
C ASP A 122 18.72 -9.67 3.32
N MET A 123 18.60 -10.96 3.66
CA MET A 123 17.36 -11.57 4.14
C MET A 123 17.44 -11.88 5.64
N VAL A 124 16.29 -11.94 6.28
CA VAL A 124 16.15 -12.37 7.68
C VAL A 124 15.20 -13.54 7.78
N CYS A 125 15.39 -14.37 8.80
CA CYS A 125 14.48 -15.43 9.13
C CYS A 125 13.31 -14.85 9.92
N ASN A 126 12.19 -14.63 9.23
CA ASN A 126 10.96 -14.15 9.85
C ASN A 126 10.03 -15.36 10.12
N ASP A 127 9.74 -15.59 11.39
CA ASP A 127 9.08 -16.79 11.93
C ASP A 127 9.82 -18.09 11.56
N THR A 128 9.53 -18.64 10.38
CA THR A 128 10.12 -19.88 9.87
C THR A 128 10.58 -19.76 8.43
N HIS A 129 10.54 -18.57 7.83
CA HIS A 129 10.84 -18.37 6.42
C HIS A 129 11.77 -17.18 6.19
N CYS A 130 12.67 -17.30 5.21
CA CYS A 130 13.51 -16.19 4.81
C CYS A 130 12.70 -15.15 4.03
N LEU A 131 12.80 -13.88 4.45
CA LEU A 131 12.16 -12.74 3.81
C LEU A 131 13.13 -11.57 3.66
N CYS A 132 12.92 -10.74 2.64
CA CYS A 132 13.64 -9.48 2.52
C CYS A 132 13.22 -8.51 3.63
N VAL A 133 14.19 -7.76 4.15
CA VAL A 133 13.95 -6.78 5.22
C VAL A 133 13.46 -5.45 4.64
N GLY A 134 12.48 -4.85 5.31
CA GLY A 134 12.03 -3.49 5.03
C GLY A 134 11.30 -3.39 3.70
N ASN A 135 11.63 -2.35 2.94
CA ASN A 135 10.96 -2.01 1.68
C ASN A 135 11.66 -2.64 0.47
N LYS A 136 11.92 -3.93 0.56
CA LYS A 136 12.63 -4.71 -0.46
C LYS A 136 11.80 -5.91 -0.88
N TYR A 137 11.98 -6.35 -2.12
CA TYR A 137 11.38 -7.57 -2.66
C TYR A 137 12.47 -8.51 -3.18
N PHE A 138 12.19 -9.81 -3.19
CA PHE A 138 13.14 -10.79 -3.68
C PHE A 138 13.09 -10.90 -5.22
N GLU A 139 14.22 -10.64 -5.89
CA GLU A 139 14.36 -10.77 -7.33
C GLU A 139 14.97 -12.13 -7.67
N ASN A 140 14.16 -13.03 -8.22
CA ASN A 140 14.57 -14.41 -8.51
C ASN A 140 15.73 -14.50 -9.52
N GLN A 141 15.83 -13.54 -10.46
CA GLN A 141 16.87 -13.58 -11.49
C GLN A 141 18.27 -13.32 -10.91
N THR A 142 18.37 -12.41 -9.94
CA THR A 142 19.63 -12.06 -9.28
C THR A 142 19.83 -12.79 -7.95
N SER A 143 18.78 -13.43 -7.42
CA SER A 143 18.77 -14.04 -6.08
C SER A 143 19.13 -13.04 -4.97
N GLN A 144 18.64 -11.81 -5.08
CA GLN A 144 18.93 -10.71 -4.17
C GLN A 144 17.67 -9.93 -3.78
N CYS A 145 17.73 -9.26 -2.63
CA CYS A 145 16.69 -8.32 -2.21
C CYS A 145 16.90 -6.94 -2.85
N THR A 146 15.97 -6.54 -3.70
CA THR A 146 15.97 -5.27 -4.42
C THR A 146 14.98 -4.30 -3.79
N ASP A 147 15.28 -3.00 -3.83
CA ASP A 147 14.37 -1.97 -3.31
C ASP A 147 13.03 -1.98 -4.05
N GLN A 148 11.94 -1.89 -3.29
CA GLN A 148 10.61 -1.72 -3.85
C GLN A 148 10.45 -0.35 -4.49
N HIS A 149 9.71 -0.36 -5.59
CA HIS A 149 9.43 0.75 -6.46
C HIS A 149 8.41 1.72 -5.85
N SER A 150 8.71 3.00 -6.00
CA SER A 150 7.90 4.13 -5.57
C SER A 150 6.79 4.46 -6.57
N PHE A 151 5.94 5.43 -6.25
CA PHE A 151 4.85 5.86 -7.11
C PHE A 151 5.28 6.14 -8.55
N ASN A 152 4.46 5.67 -9.50
CA ASN A 152 4.61 5.83 -10.95
C ASN A 152 5.85 5.14 -11.58
N GLN A 153 6.66 4.42 -10.80
CA GLN A 153 7.74 3.60 -11.34
C GLN A 153 7.19 2.32 -12.01
N TYR A 154 7.94 1.79 -12.96
CA TYR A 154 7.56 0.58 -13.71
C TYR A 154 7.50 -0.64 -12.80
N CYS A 155 6.55 -1.53 -13.02
CA CYS A 155 6.47 -2.81 -12.33
C CYS A 155 5.84 -3.87 -13.25
N ASP A 156 6.15 -5.12 -12.96
CA ASP A 156 5.50 -6.31 -13.51
C ASP A 156 4.59 -6.99 -12.48
N LYS A 157 4.86 -6.82 -11.18
CA LYS A 157 4.16 -7.50 -10.08
C LYS A 157 3.96 -6.59 -8.88
N ASP A 158 2.88 -6.81 -8.13
CA ASP A 158 2.54 -6.04 -6.92
C ASP A 158 3.66 -6.04 -5.87
N ILE A 159 4.38 -7.16 -5.72
CA ILE A 159 5.46 -7.28 -4.72
C ILE A 159 6.60 -6.28 -4.96
N GLN A 160 6.75 -5.79 -6.19
CA GLN A 160 7.75 -4.78 -6.53
C GLN A 160 7.35 -3.40 -6.03
N CYS A 161 6.09 -3.14 -5.71
CA CYS A 161 5.62 -1.82 -5.27
C CYS A 161 5.64 -1.68 -3.75
N ARG A 162 5.86 -0.46 -3.28
CA ARG A 162 5.87 -0.08 -1.85
C ARG A 162 4.48 -0.24 -1.21
N LYS A 163 4.23 -1.40 -0.60
CA LYS A 163 2.96 -1.72 0.06
C LYS A 163 2.68 -0.84 1.28
N ASP A 164 3.71 -0.41 1.99
CA ASP A 164 3.62 0.53 3.11
C ASP A 164 3.07 1.91 2.68
N GLN A 165 3.27 2.28 1.41
CA GLN A 165 2.72 3.49 0.81
C GLN A 165 1.34 3.27 0.16
N GLY A 166 0.77 2.06 0.26
CA GLY A 166 -0.51 1.70 -0.38
C GLY A 166 -0.42 1.54 -1.90
N LEU A 167 0.78 1.28 -2.44
CA LEU A 167 1.03 1.10 -3.87
C LEU A 167 0.93 -0.35 -4.31
N PHE A 168 0.39 -0.55 -5.52
CA PHE A 168 0.18 -1.83 -6.18
C PHE A 168 0.49 -1.69 -7.66
N CYS A 169 0.80 -2.79 -8.32
CA CYS A 169 1.17 -2.77 -9.72
C CYS A 169 -0.08 -2.77 -10.61
N SER A 170 -0.36 -1.62 -11.21
CA SER A 170 -1.49 -1.45 -12.12
C SER A 170 -1.02 -0.74 -13.39
N SER A 171 -1.41 -1.29 -14.55
CA SER A 171 -0.96 -0.78 -15.86
C SER A 171 0.58 -0.65 -15.96
N ASN A 172 1.29 -1.66 -15.45
CA ASN A 172 2.76 -1.74 -15.36
C ASN A 172 3.42 -0.59 -14.59
N ARG A 173 2.68 0.05 -13.67
CA ARG A 173 3.20 1.10 -12.80
C ARG A 173 2.72 0.93 -11.37
N CYS A 174 3.54 1.37 -10.42
CA CYS A 174 3.14 1.40 -9.02
C CYS A 174 2.17 2.56 -8.78
N LEU A 175 0.89 2.24 -8.62
CA LEU A 175 -0.21 3.18 -8.44
C LEU A 175 -0.99 2.84 -7.17
N CYS A 176 -1.86 3.74 -6.73
CA CYS A 176 -2.73 3.48 -5.58
C CYS A 176 -3.70 2.33 -5.89
N SER A 177 -3.92 1.44 -4.92
CA SER A 177 -4.67 0.18 -5.16
C SER A 177 -6.11 0.36 -5.60
N SER A 178 -6.74 1.49 -5.28
CA SER A 178 -8.16 1.71 -5.59
C SER A 178 -8.40 3.13 -6.09
N ILE A 179 -9.51 3.28 -6.81
CA ILE A 179 -10.08 4.58 -7.20
C ILE A 179 -10.42 5.46 -6.00
N ASP A 180 -10.52 4.88 -4.81
CA ASP A 180 -10.81 5.59 -3.57
C ASP A 180 -9.57 6.24 -2.97
N HIS A 181 -8.38 5.95 -3.51
CA HIS A 181 -7.12 6.53 -3.05
C HIS A 181 -6.44 7.34 -4.14
N ALA A 182 -5.85 8.46 -3.75
CA ALA A 182 -4.98 9.27 -4.57
C ALA A 182 -3.60 9.38 -3.91
N TRP A 183 -2.59 9.57 -4.74
CA TRP A 183 -1.23 9.79 -4.27
C TRP A 183 -1.13 11.18 -3.62
N SER A 184 -0.62 11.22 -2.39
CA SER A 184 -0.26 12.48 -1.74
C SER A 184 1.25 12.74 -1.87
N LEU A 185 1.60 13.90 -2.42
CA LEU A 185 2.96 14.41 -2.50
C LEU A 185 3.50 14.78 -1.11
N THR A 186 2.66 15.34 -0.24
CA THR A 186 3.09 15.74 1.11
C THR A 186 3.32 14.54 2.01
N ALA A 187 2.43 13.55 1.96
CA ALA A 187 2.53 12.37 2.82
C ALA A 187 3.37 11.24 2.21
N ASN A 188 3.67 11.30 0.91
CA ASN A 188 4.39 10.26 0.15
C ASN A 188 3.73 8.88 0.30
N LYS A 189 2.39 8.85 0.23
CA LYS A 189 1.56 7.65 0.34
C LYS A 189 0.19 7.86 -0.33
N CYS A 190 -0.47 6.75 -0.62
CA CYS A 190 -1.86 6.74 -1.09
C CYS A 190 -2.81 7.04 0.07
N LEU A 191 -3.66 8.06 -0.12
CA LEU A 191 -4.63 8.54 0.86
C LEU A 191 -6.02 8.58 0.25
N LEU A 192 -7.05 8.42 1.09
CA LEU A 192 -8.45 8.44 0.67
C LEU A 192 -8.83 9.78 0.01
N THR A 193 -9.61 9.68 -1.06
CA THR A 193 -10.15 10.82 -1.82
C THR A 193 -11.48 11.30 -1.25
N TYR A 194 -11.98 12.42 -1.79
CA TYR A 194 -13.25 13.02 -1.39
C TYR A 194 -14.42 12.02 -1.46
N GLY A 195 -15.29 12.04 -0.46
CA GLY A 195 -16.49 11.22 -0.38
C GLY A 195 -16.23 9.75 -0.03
N LYS A 196 -15.01 9.37 0.34
CA LYS A 196 -14.66 7.97 0.64
C LYS A 196 -14.67 7.69 2.14
N GLN A 197 -15.29 6.57 2.51
CA GLN A 197 -15.53 6.13 3.88
C GLN A 197 -14.33 5.42 4.51
N PHE A 198 -14.44 5.12 5.80
CA PHE A 198 -13.47 4.39 6.63
C PHE A 198 -12.24 5.20 7.06
N CYS A 199 -12.31 6.53 7.02
CA CYS A 199 -11.34 7.31 7.78
C CYS A 199 -11.70 7.22 9.28
N SER A 200 -10.78 6.70 10.09
CA SER A 200 -10.87 6.71 11.55
C SER A 200 -9.97 7.79 12.18
N SER A 201 -9.13 8.43 11.35
CA SER A 201 -8.22 9.49 11.75
C SER A 201 -7.97 10.47 10.60
N VAL A 202 -7.54 11.68 10.94
CA VAL A 202 -7.30 12.77 9.97
C VAL A 202 -6.22 12.41 8.93
N ASN A 203 -5.29 11.52 9.29
CA ASN A 203 -4.13 11.17 8.47
C ASN A 203 -4.41 10.15 7.35
N LEU A 204 -5.68 9.75 7.18
CA LEU A 204 -6.11 8.84 6.13
C LEU A 204 -6.66 9.58 4.90
N CYS A 205 -7.06 10.84 5.05
CA CYS A 205 -7.59 11.65 3.96
C CYS A 205 -6.49 12.44 3.27
N ASN A 206 -6.63 12.67 1.96
CA ASN A 206 -5.62 13.37 1.20
C ASN A 206 -5.53 14.86 1.56
N SER A 207 -4.52 15.21 2.37
CA SER A 207 -4.29 16.57 2.82
C SER A 207 -3.87 17.54 1.71
N ASP A 208 -3.34 17.04 0.59
CA ASP A 208 -2.98 17.90 -0.56
C ASP A 208 -4.22 18.52 -1.22
N GLN A 209 -5.38 17.90 -0.99
CA GLN A 209 -6.69 18.38 -1.42
C GLN A 209 -7.47 19.07 -0.29
N ASN A 210 -6.80 19.35 0.84
CA ASN A 210 -7.37 19.87 2.08
C ASN A 210 -8.49 19.00 2.69
N LEU A 211 -8.52 17.70 2.37
CA LEU A 211 -9.53 16.79 2.92
C LEU A 211 -9.24 16.45 4.38
N LYS A 212 -10.30 16.34 5.15
CA LYS A 212 -10.28 15.91 6.55
C LYS A 212 -11.21 14.74 6.76
N CYS A 213 -10.91 13.95 7.76
CA CYS A 213 -11.83 12.93 8.21
C CYS A 213 -12.94 13.59 9.03
N ILE A 214 -14.18 13.53 8.53
CA ILE A 214 -15.31 14.19 9.14
C ILE A 214 -16.03 13.26 10.14
N ASN A 215 -16.36 13.84 11.30
CA ASN A 215 -17.05 13.16 12.40
C ASN A 215 -18.51 13.62 12.57
N GLN A 216 -19.06 14.40 11.65
CA GLN A 216 -20.41 14.96 11.71
C GLN A 216 -21.04 15.00 10.32
N ASP A 217 -22.35 14.81 10.23
CA ASP A 217 -23.04 14.89 8.95
C ASP A 217 -23.12 16.36 8.49
N CYS A 218 -22.84 16.63 7.20
CA CYS A 218 -23.00 17.95 6.58
C CYS A 218 -23.79 17.88 5.28
N ASP A 219 -24.45 18.99 4.95
CA ASP A 219 -25.22 19.14 3.71
C ASP A 219 -24.26 19.53 2.57
N CYS A 220 -23.46 18.57 2.15
CA CYS A 220 -22.35 18.69 1.21
C CYS A 220 -22.76 18.09 -0.17
N PRO A 221 -22.00 18.31 -1.26
CA PRO A 221 -22.40 17.83 -2.61
C PRO A 221 -22.71 16.33 -2.65
N ASP A 222 -21.99 15.56 -1.84
CA ASP A 222 -22.37 14.20 -1.45
C ASP A 222 -22.81 14.24 0.01
N ILE A 223 -23.80 13.42 0.38
CA ILE A 223 -24.23 13.28 1.78
C ILE A 223 -23.04 12.76 2.59
N SER A 224 -22.37 13.68 3.31
CA SER A 224 -21.25 13.35 4.17
C SER A 224 -21.76 12.52 5.34
N LYS A 225 -21.10 11.39 5.56
CA LYS A 225 -21.37 10.49 6.68
C LYS A 225 -20.13 10.44 7.56
N TYR A 226 -20.35 10.12 8.83
CA TYR A 226 -19.27 9.83 9.77
C TYR A 226 -18.19 8.92 9.16
N GLY A 227 -16.93 9.31 9.29
CA GLY A 227 -15.78 8.56 8.79
C GLY A 227 -15.57 8.69 7.28
N MET A 228 -16.06 9.76 6.66
CA MET A 228 -15.76 10.13 5.27
C MET A 228 -14.67 11.20 5.19
N CYS A 229 -13.85 11.12 4.14
CA CYS A 229 -12.95 12.20 3.77
C CYS A 229 -13.70 13.31 3.03
N ASP A 230 -13.77 14.47 3.64
CA ASP A 230 -14.58 15.59 3.18
C ASP A 230 -13.92 16.93 3.55
N CYS A 231 -14.56 18.03 3.14
CA CYS A 231 -14.13 19.38 3.45
C CYS A 231 -14.54 19.80 4.86
N GLU A 232 -13.74 20.67 5.48
CA GLU A 232 -14.04 21.14 6.82
C GLU A 232 -15.28 22.02 6.85
N ARG A 233 -16.22 21.70 7.73
CA ARG A 233 -17.39 22.54 7.99
C ARG A 233 -17.58 22.77 9.47
N SER A 234 -16.92 23.83 9.93
CA SER A 234 -17.04 24.32 11.29
C SER A 234 -17.36 25.81 11.26
N VAL A 235 -17.97 26.32 12.32
CA VAL A 235 -18.26 27.76 12.42
C VAL A 235 -16.94 28.54 12.31
N GLY A 236 -16.88 29.49 11.37
CA GLY A 236 -15.67 30.27 11.07
C GLY A 236 -14.66 29.62 10.12
N LYS A 237 -14.87 28.35 9.73
CA LYS A 237 -14.10 27.68 8.68
C LYS A 237 -14.99 26.67 7.95
N GLU A 238 -15.67 27.18 6.94
CA GLU A 238 -16.56 26.43 6.06
C GLU A 238 -15.89 26.28 4.70
N GLU A 239 -15.71 25.05 4.26
CA GLU A 239 -15.16 24.69 2.96
C GLU A 239 -16.16 23.79 2.23
N TYR A 240 -16.02 23.71 0.90
CA TYR A 240 -16.79 22.83 0.05
C TYR A 240 -15.90 22.22 -1.04
N TRP A 241 -16.32 21.07 -1.55
CA TRP A 241 -15.60 20.41 -2.62
C TRP A 241 -15.95 21.03 -3.98
N ASN A 242 -14.95 21.60 -4.65
CA ASN A 242 -15.13 22.21 -5.97
C ASN A 242 -14.91 21.25 -7.15
N GLY A 243 -14.73 19.95 -6.88
CA GLY A 243 -14.35 18.95 -7.88
C GLY A 243 -12.86 18.60 -7.90
N SER A 244 -12.00 19.33 -7.20
CA SER A 244 -10.54 19.09 -7.16
C SER A 244 -9.91 19.24 -5.78
N TYR A 245 -10.35 20.22 -4.99
CA TYR A 245 -9.88 20.49 -3.64
C TYR A 245 -10.98 21.14 -2.79
N CYS A 246 -10.79 21.16 -1.47
CA CYS A 246 -11.66 21.90 -0.57
C CYS A 246 -11.40 23.40 -0.67
N ALA A 247 -12.35 24.13 -1.25
CA ALA A 247 -12.34 25.58 -1.41
C ALA A 247 -13.15 26.23 -0.28
N SER A 248 -12.77 27.44 0.14
CA SER A 248 -13.52 28.19 1.14
C SER A 248 -14.93 28.53 0.65
N ALA A 249 -15.92 28.37 1.52
CA ALA A 249 -17.30 28.72 1.22
C ALA A 249 -17.46 30.23 0.97
N ASN A 250 -18.30 30.54 0.00
CA ASN A 250 -18.60 31.87 -0.50
C ASN A 250 -19.34 32.70 0.56
N ASP A 251 -18.86 33.93 0.72
CA ASP A 251 -19.50 34.97 1.52
C ASP A 251 -20.83 35.43 0.90
N TYR A 252 -21.61 36.16 1.70
CA TYR A 252 -22.82 36.86 1.28
C TYR A 252 -22.63 37.62 -0.04
N SER A 253 -23.63 37.52 -0.92
CA SER A 253 -23.69 38.14 -2.25
C SER A 253 -22.68 37.62 -3.28
N LEU A 254 -21.83 36.65 -2.94
CA LEU A 254 -20.98 35.98 -3.92
C LEU A 254 -21.77 34.92 -4.71
N MET A 255 -21.26 34.58 -5.90
CA MET A 255 -21.91 33.61 -6.77
C MET A 255 -21.86 32.20 -6.16
N CYS A 256 -22.89 31.42 -6.42
CA CYS A 256 -22.99 30.02 -6.03
C CYS A 256 -23.84 29.25 -7.03
N PHE A 257 -23.68 27.93 -7.06
CA PHE A 257 -24.61 27.02 -7.75
C PHE A 257 -25.45 26.20 -6.79
N ASN A 258 -24.94 25.96 -5.58
CA ASN A 258 -25.60 25.15 -4.56
C ASN A 258 -25.46 25.79 -3.17
N ASP A 259 -26.39 25.46 -2.27
CA ASP A 259 -26.40 25.97 -0.90
C ASP A 259 -25.10 25.68 -0.17
N TYR A 260 -24.47 24.54 -0.48
CA TYR A 260 -23.24 24.14 0.20
C TYR A 260 -22.01 24.98 -0.16
N GLU A 261 -22.09 25.75 -1.24
CA GLU A 261 -21.03 26.68 -1.63
C GLU A 261 -21.06 27.94 -0.78
N CYS A 262 -22.12 28.18 0.01
CA CYS A 262 -22.29 29.35 0.85
C CYS A 262 -21.93 29.08 2.33
N GLN A 263 -21.66 30.14 3.09
CA GLN A 263 -21.44 30.08 4.55
C GLN A 263 -22.75 29.87 5.34
N THR A 264 -23.29 28.65 5.24
CA THR A 264 -24.52 28.20 5.90
C THR A 264 -24.50 28.24 7.43
N LEU A 265 -23.35 28.05 8.07
CA LEU A 265 -23.22 28.03 9.54
C LEU A 265 -22.89 29.41 10.10
N THR A 266 -21.94 30.11 9.47
CA THR A 266 -21.40 31.39 9.97
C THR A 266 -22.32 32.55 9.59
N GLN A 267 -22.76 32.63 8.33
CA GLN A 267 -23.59 33.73 7.83
C GLN A 267 -25.06 33.35 7.65
N LYS A 268 -25.40 32.06 7.76
CA LYS A 268 -26.76 31.54 7.54
C LYS A 268 -27.31 31.88 6.14
N THR A 269 -26.43 31.85 5.15
CA THR A 269 -26.78 32.08 3.74
C THR A 269 -27.02 30.76 3.02
N VAL A 270 -27.89 30.78 2.00
CA VAL A 270 -28.12 29.67 1.06
C VAL A 270 -28.07 30.22 -0.37
N CYS A 271 -27.98 29.34 -1.35
CA CYS A 271 -27.83 29.75 -2.73
C CYS A 271 -29.20 30.09 -3.35
N ILE A 272 -29.45 31.37 -3.56
CA ILE A 272 -30.70 31.88 -4.12
C ILE A 272 -30.38 32.63 -5.40
N SER A 273 -30.96 32.18 -6.52
CA SER A 273 -30.78 32.82 -7.84
C SER A 273 -29.30 33.00 -8.23
N GLY A 274 -28.46 32.03 -7.86
CA GLY A 274 -27.03 32.04 -8.18
C GLY A 274 -26.18 32.93 -7.27
N SER A 275 -26.69 33.39 -6.12
CA SER A 275 -25.91 34.14 -5.14
C SER A 275 -26.22 33.72 -3.70
N CYS A 276 -25.21 33.79 -2.82
CA CYS A 276 -25.37 33.46 -1.41
C CYS A 276 -26.16 34.54 -0.68
N LEU A 277 -27.43 34.25 -0.35
CA LEU A 277 -28.35 35.20 0.26
C LEU A 277 -28.92 34.62 1.56
N CYS A 278 -29.28 35.51 2.50
CA CYS A 278 -29.97 35.11 3.72
C CYS A 278 -31.34 34.51 3.38
N LEU A 279 -31.70 33.42 4.05
CA LEU A 279 -33.09 32.94 4.03
C LEU A 279 -33.97 34.01 4.67
N ASP A 280 -34.74 34.73 3.85
CA ASP A 280 -35.76 35.62 4.35
C ASP A 280 -36.80 34.76 5.08
N TYR A 281 -36.90 34.89 6.41
CA TYR A 281 -37.72 34.01 7.26
C TYR A 281 -39.18 33.93 6.80
N SER A 282 -39.67 34.99 6.13
CA SER A 282 -40.98 35.08 5.49
C SER A 282 -41.23 33.98 4.46
N ILE A 283 -40.20 33.53 3.72
CA ILE A 283 -40.31 32.51 2.66
C ILE A 283 -40.24 31.09 3.25
N VAL A 284 -39.53 30.87 4.35
CA VAL A 284 -39.43 29.56 5.01
C VAL A 284 -40.77 29.13 5.61
N ILE A 285 -41.52 30.08 6.17
CA ILE A 285 -42.90 29.85 6.62
C ILE A 285 -43.76 29.43 5.41
N LEU A 286 -43.68 30.16 4.29
CA LEU A 286 -44.44 29.82 3.09
C LEU A 286 -44.11 28.44 2.52
N LYS A 287 -42.83 28.02 2.47
CA LYS A 287 -42.45 26.67 2.02
C LYS A 287 -42.96 25.58 2.97
N LYS A 288 -42.84 25.76 4.30
CA LYS A 288 -43.39 24.80 5.28
C LYS A 288 -44.91 24.72 5.22
N TYR A 289 -45.60 25.85 5.10
CA TYR A 289 -47.06 25.89 4.97
C TYR A 289 -47.53 25.32 3.63
N TYR A 290 -46.82 25.55 2.53
CA TYR A 290 -47.16 24.99 1.22
C TYR A 290 -47.05 23.46 1.20
N ILE A 291 -46.01 22.89 1.81
CA ILE A 291 -45.85 21.43 1.96
C ILE A 291 -46.95 20.88 2.88
N ALA A 292 -47.26 21.55 4.00
CA ALA A 292 -48.34 21.14 4.89
C ALA A 292 -49.73 21.22 4.23
N PHE A 293 -49.98 22.25 3.42
CA PHE A 293 -51.24 22.45 2.70
C PHE A 293 -51.43 21.39 1.62
N ASN A 294 -50.38 21.04 0.88
CA ASN A 294 -50.41 19.95 -0.10
C ASN A 294 -50.54 18.57 0.55
N ALA A 295 -49.96 18.37 1.73
CA ALA A 295 -50.15 17.14 2.52
C ALA A 295 -51.59 17.01 3.04
N LEU A 296 -52.22 18.12 3.47
CA LEU A 296 -53.62 18.14 3.90
C LEU A 296 -54.60 17.93 2.73
N HIS A 297 -54.27 18.40 1.53
CA HIS A 297 -55.13 18.22 0.34
C HIS A 297 -55.13 16.79 -0.22
N GLN A 298 -54.17 15.93 0.19
CA GLN A 298 -54.13 14.52 -0.20
C GLN A 298 -54.83 13.59 0.80
N VAL A 299 -55.24 14.08 1.97
CA VAL A 299 -56.06 13.30 2.91
C VAL A 299 -57.53 13.57 2.64
N ASN A 300 -58.16 12.67 1.87
CA ASN A 300 -59.62 12.60 1.73
C ASN A 300 -60.24 12.28 3.10
N LEU A 301 -60.50 13.31 3.92
CA LEU A 301 -61.27 13.17 5.15
C LEU A 301 -62.76 13.27 4.82
N THR A 302 -63.41 12.11 4.92
CA THR A 302 -64.86 11.96 5.04
C THR A 302 -65.41 12.84 6.18
N PRO A 303 -66.59 13.47 6.00
CA PRO A 303 -67.09 14.46 6.96
C PRO A 303 -67.69 13.76 8.17
N LEU A 304 -66.96 13.69 9.28
CA LEU A 304 -67.51 13.41 10.61
C LEU A 304 -67.54 14.70 11.44
N LEU A 305 -68.77 15.21 11.57
CA LEU A 305 -69.32 15.97 12.71
C LEU A 305 -68.31 16.65 13.65
N PHE A 306 -68.14 17.96 13.50
CA PHE A 306 -67.75 18.85 14.60
C PHE A 306 -68.93 19.78 14.97
N PRO A 307 -69.18 20.02 16.28
CA PRO A 307 -70.31 20.79 16.74
C PRO A 307 -70.03 22.30 16.72
N LYS A 308 -71.11 23.04 16.45
CA LYS A 308 -71.31 24.49 16.59
C LYS A 308 -70.48 25.10 17.74
N LEU A 309 -69.53 25.96 17.39
CA LEU A 309 -69.12 27.09 18.22
C LEU A 309 -69.79 28.35 17.67
N MET A 310 -70.61 28.97 18.52
CA MET A 310 -71.33 30.20 18.26
C MET A 310 -70.36 31.33 17.95
N TRP A 311 -70.50 31.94 16.77
CA TRP A 311 -70.06 33.31 16.52
C TRP A 311 -71.29 34.19 16.35
N LYS A 312 -71.43 35.17 17.25
CA LYS A 312 -72.44 36.22 17.20
C LYS A 312 -72.02 37.24 16.13
N GLY A 313 -72.84 37.35 15.10
CA GLY A 313 -73.22 38.60 14.43
C GLY A 313 -72.12 39.45 13.80
N THR A 314 -72.01 39.37 12.48
CA THR A 314 -72.54 40.45 11.61
C THR A 314 -72.67 39.93 10.18
N GLN A 315 -73.83 40.14 9.57
CA GLN A 315 -74.10 39.85 8.18
C GLN A 315 -73.44 40.90 7.28
N ILE A 316 -72.64 40.47 6.33
CA ILE A 316 -72.55 41.12 5.01
C ILE A 316 -72.67 39.99 3.98
N SER A 317 -73.86 39.90 3.40
CA SER A 317 -74.13 39.10 2.22
C SER A 317 -73.63 39.82 0.96
N SER A 318 -73.28 39.01 -0.03
CA SER A 318 -73.12 39.31 -1.46
C SER A 318 -71.96 40.21 -1.88
N LEU A 319 -70.93 39.56 -2.44
CA LEU A 319 -70.29 39.79 -3.75
C LEU A 319 -68.86 39.27 -3.67
N PHE A 320 -68.54 38.11 -4.26
CA PHE A 320 -67.25 37.89 -4.91
C PHE A 320 -67.34 36.64 -5.81
N ASP A 321 -67.25 36.92 -7.10
CA ASP A 321 -67.15 35.96 -8.20
C ASP A 321 -65.74 35.35 -8.19
N PHE A 322 -65.63 34.02 -8.30
CA PHE A 322 -64.37 33.29 -8.38
C PHE A 322 -63.84 33.31 -9.82
N SER A 323 -63.26 34.42 -10.25
CA SER A 323 -62.34 34.42 -11.40
C SER A 323 -61.34 35.57 -11.27
N LEU A 324 -60.06 35.25 -11.48
CA LEU A 324 -58.84 36.07 -11.26
C LEU A 324 -58.34 36.16 -9.81
N PHE A 325 -57.50 35.18 -9.42
CA PHE A 325 -56.57 35.35 -8.30
C PHE A 325 -55.21 35.81 -8.84
N ASP A 326 -54.96 37.11 -8.69
CA ASP A 326 -53.67 37.76 -8.90
C ASP A 326 -52.89 37.76 -7.57
N SER A 327 -51.60 37.45 -7.61
CA SER A 327 -50.76 37.10 -6.44
C SER A 327 -50.55 38.22 -5.41
N ASN A 328 -51.15 39.39 -5.59
CA ASN A 328 -51.02 40.55 -4.70
C ASN A 328 -52.11 40.63 -3.60
N ALA A 329 -53.18 39.82 -3.66
CA ALA A 329 -54.25 39.84 -2.67
C ALA A 329 -53.89 39.15 -1.34
N ILE A 330 -52.91 38.24 -1.34
CA ILE A 330 -52.48 37.52 -0.12
C ILE A 330 -51.64 38.42 0.80
N LEU A 331 -50.96 39.44 0.24
CA LEU A 331 -50.22 40.42 1.04
C LEU A 331 -51.17 41.33 1.86
N GLY A 332 -52.39 41.58 1.39
CA GLY A 332 -53.36 42.46 2.05
C GLY A 332 -54.03 41.83 3.28
N MET A 333 -54.27 40.52 3.29
CA MET A 333 -54.98 39.86 4.39
C MET A 333 -54.10 39.53 5.61
N ILE A 334 -52.78 39.46 5.46
CA ILE A 334 -51.87 39.18 6.58
C ILE A 334 -51.56 40.45 7.40
N LEU A 335 -51.61 41.64 6.79
CA LEU A 335 -51.37 42.90 7.51
C LEU A 335 -52.49 43.29 8.49
N ILE A 336 -53.70 42.74 8.36
CA ILE A 336 -54.84 43.06 9.24
C ILE A 336 -54.79 42.28 10.57
N HIS A 337 -54.01 41.20 10.67
CA HIS A 337 -53.87 40.43 11.91
C HIS A 337 -52.73 40.91 12.85
N TYR A 338 -51.96 41.92 12.45
CA TYR A 338 -50.88 42.49 13.29
C TYR A 338 -51.24 43.82 13.95
N TYR A 339 -52.48 44.31 13.80
CA TYR A 339 -52.94 45.58 14.37
C TYR A 339 -54.37 45.50 14.97
N ILE A 340 -54.67 44.42 15.71
CA ILE A 340 -55.75 44.36 16.71
C ILE A 340 -55.24 43.59 17.94
#